data_AF-A0A3D0NJ79-F1
#
_entry.id   AF-A0A3D0NJ79-F1
#
_cell.length_a   1.000
_cell.length_b   1.000
_cell.length_c   1.000
_cell.angle_alpha   90.00
_cell.angle_beta   90.00
_cell.angle_gamma   90.00
#
_symmetry.space_group_name_H-M   'P 1'
#
loop_
_entity.id
_entity.type
_entity.pdbx_description
1 polymer ?
#
loop_
_entity_poly.entity_id
_entity_poly.type
_entity_poly.pdbx_seq_one_letter_code
_entity_poly.pdbx_strand_id
1 'polypeptide(L)'
;MDTAFTNRQRETLAAAVDTFVPSVSRDDDPDGFFATKGSDVGAHVAVEHYLLSRLTAEQLAGLQQLLDTAGLIGLKNQSQAVREAIIGNLGRISPESHGAIAALKQLSVMFSYGLPDATGRNPFWAGMGYPGPVQAPPQTPKTLTTVVPTEGQVFDADVVVVGSGCGGGLIAGKLAQSGKKVIVVEAGGYYNESDFVQLELAAYQTLFLRGGFFNSADGMLAIAAGSTVGGGSTVNWSNSIVTPQRVRDSWAKAGLSDVAGPAFDEHLAAVMERMSCNDKVSTQNEVHSRIIDAAEKLGYSYRVTPLNIDPDRYDPAIAGFTGMGDQTGAKKGTMLTYLQDACDAGAVIMPNTWVEKIRTENGVAAGLEGTFTDPATGQSVRV
;
A
#
# COMPACT_ATOMS: atom_id res chain seq x y z
N MET A 1 -26.66 15.89 12.01
CA MET A 1 -26.94 15.23 10.72
C MET A 1 -26.86 13.74 10.97
N ASP A 2 -27.80 12.98 10.45
CA ASP A 2 -27.82 11.53 10.63
C ASP A 2 -26.62 10.95 9.87
N THR A 3 -25.66 10.39 10.59
CA THR A 3 -24.40 9.91 10.01
C THR A 3 -24.52 8.49 9.48
N ALA A 4 -25.69 7.84 9.61
CA ALA A 4 -25.92 6.48 9.15
C ALA A 4 -26.67 6.46 7.80
N PHE A 5 -26.43 5.43 6.99
CA PHE A 5 -27.28 5.16 5.83
C PHE A 5 -28.64 4.65 6.29
N THR A 6 -29.71 5.11 5.62
CA THR A 6 -31.05 4.55 5.81
C THR A 6 -31.16 3.17 5.12
N ASN A 7 -32.16 2.37 5.50
CA ASN A 7 -32.40 1.07 4.83
C ASN A 7 -32.60 1.23 3.31
N ARG A 8 -33.28 2.29 2.88
CA ARG A 8 -33.46 2.58 1.45
C ARG A 8 -32.13 2.87 0.76
N GLN A 9 -31.26 3.67 1.37
CA GLN A 9 -29.94 3.97 0.81
C GLN A 9 -29.05 2.72 0.76
N ARG A 10 -29.12 1.83 1.76
CA ARG A 10 -28.42 0.54 1.75
C ARG A 10 -28.86 -0.36 0.60
N GLU A 11 -30.16 -0.46 0.36
CA GLU A 11 -30.70 -1.20 -0.80
C GLU A 11 -30.22 -0.60 -2.12
N THR A 12 -30.21 0.73 -2.25
CA THR A 12 -29.68 1.39 -3.45
C THR A 12 -28.17 1.16 -3.60
N LEU A 13 -27.40 1.23 -2.52
CA LEU A 13 -25.97 0.96 -2.53
C LEU A 13 -25.68 -0.48 -2.97
N ALA A 14 -26.42 -1.46 -2.46
CA ALA A 14 -26.32 -2.85 -2.89
C ALA A 14 -26.63 -3.00 -4.39
N ALA A 15 -27.67 -2.33 -4.89
CA ALA A 15 -27.98 -2.32 -6.32
C ALA A 15 -26.89 -1.64 -7.17
N ALA A 16 -26.25 -0.57 -6.67
CA ALA A 16 -25.13 0.08 -7.34
C ALA A 16 -23.89 -0.83 -7.40
N VAL A 17 -23.55 -1.50 -6.30
CA VAL A 17 -22.48 -2.50 -6.23
C VAL A 17 -22.74 -3.64 -7.22
N ASP A 18 -23.96 -4.19 -7.25
CA ASP A 18 -24.38 -5.22 -8.20
C ASP A 18 -24.47 -4.71 -9.65
N THR A 19 -24.43 -3.40 -9.87
CA THR A 19 -24.31 -2.83 -11.22
C THR A 19 -22.86 -2.82 -11.67
N PHE A 20 -21.92 -2.52 -10.76
CA PHE A 20 -20.48 -2.52 -11.05
C PHE A 20 -19.88 -3.92 -11.12
N VAL A 21 -20.38 -4.84 -10.29
CA VAL A 21 -19.99 -6.26 -10.25
C VAL A 21 -21.27 -7.10 -10.40
N PRO A 22 -21.80 -7.18 -11.64
CA PRO A 22 -23.04 -7.89 -11.91
C PRO A 22 -22.83 -9.39 -12.03
N SER A 23 -23.90 -10.14 -11.77
CA SER A 23 -24.01 -11.52 -12.20
C SER A 23 -24.18 -11.57 -13.73
N VAL A 24 -23.43 -12.44 -14.39
CA VAL A 24 -23.45 -12.68 -15.82
C VAL A 24 -23.81 -14.16 -16.05
N SER A 25 -24.93 -14.41 -16.72
CA SER A 25 -25.35 -15.78 -17.03
C SER A 25 -24.43 -16.39 -18.08
N ARG A 26 -23.85 -17.55 -17.76
CA ARG A 26 -23.01 -18.36 -18.64
C ARG A 26 -23.26 -19.84 -18.37
N ASP A 27 -23.25 -20.63 -19.44
CA ASP A 27 -23.39 -22.10 -19.33
C ASP A 27 -22.09 -22.76 -18.82
N ASP A 28 -20.95 -22.09 -19.00
CA ASP A 28 -19.59 -22.54 -18.68
C ASP A 28 -19.02 -21.86 -17.41
N ASP A 29 -19.74 -21.93 -16.29
CA ASP A 29 -19.34 -21.31 -15.01
C ASP A 29 -19.23 -22.32 -13.85
N PRO A 30 -18.26 -23.25 -13.90
CA PRO A 30 -18.14 -24.33 -12.91
C PRO A 30 -17.83 -23.83 -11.49
N ASP A 31 -17.21 -22.64 -11.38
CA ASP A 31 -16.80 -22.05 -10.10
C ASP A 31 -17.78 -20.97 -9.60
N GLY A 32 -18.83 -20.67 -10.38
CA GLY A 32 -19.78 -19.60 -10.05
C GLY A 32 -19.21 -18.18 -10.14
N PHE A 33 -18.06 -18.00 -10.80
CA PHE A 33 -17.36 -16.71 -10.94
C PHE A 33 -18.24 -15.67 -11.63
N PHE A 34 -18.90 -16.06 -12.72
CA PHE A 34 -19.76 -15.17 -13.48
C PHE A 34 -21.12 -15.01 -12.80
N ALA A 35 -21.64 -16.05 -12.16
CA ALA A 35 -22.90 -16.00 -11.44
C ALA A 35 -22.84 -15.12 -10.18
N THR A 36 -21.67 -15.02 -9.53
CA THR A 36 -21.48 -14.21 -8.31
C THR A 36 -21.55 -12.72 -8.61
N LYS A 37 -22.34 -11.98 -7.82
CA LYS A 37 -22.40 -10.51 -7.86
C LYS A 37 -21.81 -9.90 -6.59
N GLY A 38 -21.46 -8.61 -6.65
CA GLY A 38 -20.75 -7.96 -5.54
C GLY A 38 -21.50 -7.98 -4.19
N SER A 39 -22.83 -7.95 -4.19
CA SER A 39 -23.58 -8.05 -2.93
C SER A 39 -23.53 -9.44 -2.27
N ASP A 40 -23.33 -10.52 -3.04
CA ASP A 40 -23.27 -11.89 -2.51
C ASP A 40 -22.06 -12.09 -1.57
N VAL A 41 -20.98 -11.36 -1.84
CA VAL A 41 -19.74 -11.37 -1.04
C VAL A 41 -19.69 -10.25 0.01
N GLY A 42 -20.82 -9.55 0.21
CA GLY A 42 -20.91 -8.49 1.22
C GLY A 42 -20.17 -7.19 0.86
N ALA A 43 -19.77 -6.99 -0.41
CA ALA A 43 -19.01 -5.81 -0.80
C ALA A 43 -19.73 -4.49 -0.47
N HIS A 44 -21.05 -4.44 -0.64
CA HIS A 44 -21.88 -3.28 -0.28
C HIS A 44 -21.81 -2.90 1.21
N VAL A 45 -21.69 -3.88 2.12
CA VAL A 45 -21.53 -3.63 3.55
C VAL A 45 -20.13 -3.06 3.84
N ALA A 46 -19.10 -3.62 3.21
CA ALA A 46 -17.74 -3.10 3.35
C ALA A 46 -17.58 -1.69 2.75
N VAL A 47 -18.23 -1.42 1.61
CA VAL A 47 -18.32 -0.08 1.02
C VAL A 47 -18.97 0.90 1.99
N GLU A 48 -20.13 0.56 2.58
CA GLU A 48 -20.78 1.40 3.61
C GLU A 48 -19.82 1.72 4.76
N HIS A 49 -19.19 0.68 5.34
CA HIS A 49 -18.27 0.86 6.46
C HIS A 49 -17.06 1.74 6.10
N TYR A 50 -16.49 1.55 4.91
CA TYR A 50 -15.39 2.38 4.44
C TYR A 50 -15.80 3.85 4.28
N LEU A 51 -16.97 4.10 3.68
CA LEU A 51 -17.47 5.46 3.48
C LEU A 51 -17.73 6.18 4.81
N LEU A 52 -18.35 5.48 5.77
CA LEU A 52 -18.65 6.03 7.09
C LEU A 52 -17.39 6.37 7.90
N SER A 53 -16.30 5.63 7.69
CA SER A 53 -15.05 5.83 8.42
C SER A 53 -14.08 6.81 7.76
N ARG A 54 -14.24 7.10 6.46
CA ARG A 54 -13.27 7.89 5.68
C ARG A 54 -13.79 9.21 5.13
N LEU A 55 -15.10 9.33 4.88
CA LEU A 55 -15.66 10.56 4.34
C LEU A 55 -15.94 11.59 5.43
N THR A 56 -15.79 12.87 5.08
CA THR A 56 -16.32 13.95 5.93
C THR A 56 -17.85 13.91 5.94
N ALA A 57 -18.48 14.52 6.94
CA ALA A 57 -19.94 14.58 7.02
C ALA A 57 -20.59 15.22 5.78
N GLU A 58 -19.93 16.21 5.17
CA GLU A 58 -20.38 16.86 3.94
C GLU A 58 -20.29 15.92 2.72
N GLN A 59 -19.15 15.24 2.55
CA GLN A 59 -18.97 14.27 1.47
C GLN A 59 -19.97 13.12 1.58
N LEU A 60 -20.18 12.62 2.80
CA LEU A 60 -21.15 11.56 3.08
C LEU A 60 -22.58 12.02 2.74
N ALA A 61 -22.97 13.23 3.11
CA ALA A 61 -24.28 13.78 2.80
C ALA A 61 -24.51 13.92 1.29
N GLY A 62 -23.50 14.40 0.54
CA GLY A 62 -23.57 14.47 -0.92
C GLY A 62 -23.75 13.10 -1.57
N LEU A 63 -23.03 12.09 -1.08
CA LEU A 63 -23.19 10.71 -1.55
C LEU A 63 -24.57 10.12 -1.21
N GLN A 64 -25.08 10.38 -0.01
CA GLN A 64 -26.42 9.96 0.41
C GLN A 64 -27.49 10.53 -0.52
N GLN A 65 -27.40 11.82 -0.90
CA GLN A 65 -28.31 12.43 -1.87
C GLN A 65 -28.24 11.78 -3.25
N LEU A 66 -27.03 11.39 -3.70
CA LEU A 66 -26.84 10.68 -4.95
C LEU A 66 -27.55 9.31 -4.92
N LEU A 67 -27.42 8.57 -3.82
CA LEU A 67 -28.13 7.30 -3.61
C LEU A 67 -29.64 7.48 -3.49
N ASP A 68 -30.11 8.53 -2.82
CA ASP A 68 -31.55 8.82 -2.76
C ASP A 68 -32.13 9.13 -4.14
N THR A 69 -31.38 9.87 -4.96
CA THR A 69 -31.76 10.17 -6.35
C THR A 69 -31.80 8.89 -7.20
N ALA A 70 -30.78 8.04 -7.11
CA ALA A 70 -30.75 6.76 -7.80
C ALA A 70 -31.91 5.84 -7.36
N GLY A 71 -32.21 5.82 -6.06
CA GLY A 71 -33.32 5.08 -5.48
C GLY A 71 -34.68 5.58 -5.98
N LEU A 72 -34.86 6.89 -6.10
CA LEU A 72 -36.09 7.52 -6.61
C LEU A 72 -36.37 7.15 -8.08
N ILE A 73 -35.32 7.06 -8.90
CA ILE A 73 -35.39 6.64 -10.31
C ILE A 73 -35.57 5.10 -10.42
N GLY A 74 -35.53 4.40 -9.28
CA GLY A 74 -35.85 2.98 -9.18
C GLY A 74 -34.68 2.06 -9.47
N LEU A 75 -33.42 2.49 -9.30
CA LEU A 75 -32.19 1.75 -9.66
C LEU A 75 -32.28 0.24 -9.36
N LYS A 76 -32.73 -0.15 -8.16
CA LYS A 76 -32.77 -1.55 -7.73
C LYS A 76 -33.73 -2.46 -8.54
N ASN A 77 -34.76 -1.89 -9.17
CA ASN A 77 -35.82 -2.63 -9.87
C ASN A 77 -35.63 -2.64 -11.39
N GLN A 78 -34.44 -2.28 -11.88
CA GLN A 78 -34.16 -2.13 -13.31
C GLN A 78 -33.26 -3.23 -13.85
N SER A 79 -33.29 -3.45 -15.16
CA SER A 79 -32.33 -4.33 -15.84
C SER A 79 -30.90 -3.77 -15.75
N GLN A 80 -29.90 -4.62 -15.92
CA GLN A 80 -28.48 -4.22 -15.86
C GLN A 80 -28.16 -3.01 -16.74
N ALA A 81 -28.57 -3.04 -18.01
CA ALA A 81 -28.32 -1.95 -18.95
C ALA A 81 -28.96 -0.61 -18.51
N VAL A 82 -30.14 -0.66 -17.88
CA VAL A 82 -30.80 0.54 -17.36
C VAL A 82 -30.10 1.03 -16.09
N ARG A 83 -29.63 0.15 -15.21
CA ARG A 83 -28.84 0.54 -14.02
C ARG A 83 -27.54 1.24 -14.42
N GLU A 84 -26.82 0.70 -15.40
CA GLU A 84 -25.60 1.30 -15.96
C GLU A 84 -25.87 2.69 -16.54
N ALA A 85 -26.98 2.85 -17.27
CA ALA A 85 -27.40 4.16 -17.80
C ALA A 85 -27.72 5.16 -16.69
N ILE A 86 -28.43 4.75 -15.63
CA ILE A 86 -28.72 5.60 -14.46
C ILE A 86 -27.43 6.06 -13.80
N ILE A 87 -26.55 5.13 -13.44
CA ILE A 87 -25.26 5.44 -12.78
C ILE A 87 -24.39 6.33 -13.67
N GLY A 88 -24.32 6.03 -14.96
CA GLY A 88 -23.56 6.83 -15.93
C GLY A 88 -24.10 8.25 -16.07
N ASN A 89 -25.41 8.44 -16.03
CA ASN A 89 -26.02 9.78 -16.08
C ASN A 89 -25.79 10.55 -14.78
N LEU A 90 -25.91 9.90 -13.62
CA LEU A 90 -25.59 10.51 -12.32
C LEU A 90 -24.13 10.98 -12.28
N GLY A 91 -23.20 10.15 -12.76
CA GLY A 91 -21.77 10.50 -12.85
C GLY A 91 -21.45 11.62 -13.85
N ARG A 92 -22.41 12.11 -14.64
CA ARG A 92 -22.24 13.25 -15.56
C ARG A 92 -22.88 14.55 -15.06
N ILE A 93 -23.55 14.53 -13.91
CA ILE A 93 -24.22 15.73 -13.34
C ILE A 93 -23.20 16.82 -13.02
N SER A 94 -22.08 16.43 -12.39
CA SER A 94 -21.00 17.35 -11.99
C SER A 94 -19.68 16.59 -11.85
N PRO A 95 -18.52 17.28 -11.81
CA PRO A 95 -17.23 16.67 -11.51
C PRO A 95 -17.22 15.92 -10.16
N GLU A 96 -17.89 16.44 -9.14
CA GLU A 96 -18.01 15.80 -7.83
C GLU A 96 -18.81 14.51 -7.90
N SER A 97 -19.93 14.52 -8.64
CA SER A 97 -20.75 13.32 -8.87
C SER A 97 -19.98 12.27 -9.68
N HIS A 98 -19.17 12.71 -10.66
CA HIS A 98 -18.26 11.85 -11.40
C HIS A 98 -17.26 11.16 -10.47
N GLY A 99 -16.57 11.93 -9.63
CA GLY A 99 -15.62 11.42 -8.65
C GLY A 99 -16.26 10.45 -7.65
N ALA A 100 -17.45 10.77 -7.16
CA ALA A 100 -18.18 9.91 -6.23
C ALA A 100 -18.57 8.56 -6.86
N ILE A 101 -19.08 8.55 -8.10
CA ILE A 101 -19.39 7.31 -8.82
C ILE A 101 -18.12 6.51 -9.14
N ALA A 102 -17.04 7.17 -9.54
CA ALA A 102 -15.76 6.50 -9.80
C ALA A 102 -15.19 5.84 -8.53
N ALA A 103 -15.23 6.54 -7.39
CA ALA A 103 -14.81 6.00 -6.11
C ALA A 103 -15.70 4.83 -5.66
N LEU A 104 -17.03 4.95 -5.78
CA LEU A 104 -17.96 3.85 -5.51
C LEU A 104 -17.65 2.62 -6.35
N LYS A 105 -17.42 2.80 -7.66
CA LYS A 105 -17.04 1.69 -8.55
C LYS A 105 -15.75 1.02 -8.09
N GLN A 106 -14.71 1.80 -7.80
CA GLN A 106 -13.42 1.29 -7.37
C GLN A 106 -13.55 0.48 -6.07
N LEU A 107 -14.22 1.03 -5.05
CA LEU A 107 -14.45 0.33 -3.78
C LEU A 107 -15.30 -0.92 -3.97
N SER A 108 -16.35 -0.86 -4.80
CA SER A 108 -17.22 -2.00 -5.09
C SER A 108 -16.44 -3.16 -5.69
N VAL A 109 -15.59 -2.89 -6.70
CA VAL A 109 -14.75 -3.91 -7.33
C VAL A 109 -13.72 -4.46 -6.33
N MET A 110 -12.99 -3.57 -5.66
CA MET A 110 -11.94 -3.92 -4.70
C MET A 110 -12.46 -4.82 -3.57
N PHE A 111 -13.58 -4.45 -2.94
CA PHE A 111 -14.17 -5.27 -1.89
C PHE A 111 -14.80 -6.55 -2.43
N SER A 112 -15.31 -6.56 -3.67
CA SER A 112 -15.91 -7.78 -4.24
C SER A 112 -14.88 -8.89 -4.40
N TYR A 113 -13.71 -8.63 -5.00
CA TYR A 113 -12.69 -9.68 -5.15
C TYR A 113 -11.77 -9.80 -3.92
N GLY A 114 -11.70 -8.79 -3.06
CA GLY A 114 -10.73 -8.73 -1.97
C GLY A 114 -11.20 -9.31 -0.63
N LEU A 115 -12.51 -9.40 -0.38
CA LEU A 115 -13.06 -9.83 0.91
C LEU A 115 -13.09 -11.36 1.04
N PRO A 116 -12.34 -11.96 1.99
CA PRO A 116 -12.53 -13.37 2.30
C PRO A 116 -13.83 -13.59 3.09
N ASP A 117 -14.44 -14.75 2.89
CA ASP A 117 -15.53 -15.29 3.70
C ASP A 117 -15.00 -15.90 5.02
N ALA A 118 -15.89 -16.51 5.80
CA ALA A 118 -15.55 -17.15 7.07
C ALA A 118 -14.55 -18.32 6.94
N THR A 119 -14.35 -18.86 5.73
CA THR A 119 -13.36 -19.92 5.44
C THR A 119 -12.03 -19.36 4.95
N GLY A 120 -11.91 -18.03 4.83
CA GLY A 120 -10.71 -17.38 4.29
C GLY A 120 -10.63 -17.38 2.77
N ARG A 121 -11.73 -17.66 2.06
CA ARG A 121 -11.80 -17.74 0.59
C ARG A 121 -12.70 -16.66 0.01
N ASN A 122 -12.57 -16.37 -1.27
CA ASN A 122 -13.51 -15.51 -1.98
C ASN A 122 -14.03 -16.25 -3.24
N PRO A 123 -15.34 -16.21 -3.54
CA PRO A 123 -15.91 -16.89 -4.72
C PRO A 123 -15.29 -16.47 -6.06
N PHE A 124 -14.81 -15.23 -6.19
CA PHE A 124 -14.18 -14.76 -7.42
C PHE A 124 -12.78 -15.37 -7.66
N TRP A 125 -12.11 -15.85 -6.61
CA TRP A 125 -10.70 -16.26 -6.72
C TRP A 125 -10.47 -17.47 -7.61
N ALA A 126 -11.37 -18.47 -7.58
CA ALA A 126 -11.23 -19.68 -8.39
C ALA A 126 -11.27 -19.35 -9.89
N GLY A 127 -12.29 -18.61 -10.34
CA GLY A 127 -12.39 -18.17 -11.74
C GLY A 127 -11.28 -17.21 -12.18
N MET A 128 -10.67 -16.47 -11.26
CA MET A 128 -9.50 -15.63 -11.54
C MET A 128 -8.19 -16.44 -11.62
N GLY A 129 -8.17 -17.70 -11.19
CA GLY A 129 -6.94 -18.45 -10.98
C GLY A 129 -6.09 -17.88 -9.84
N TYR A 130 -6.69 -17.15 -8.90
CA TYR A 130 -5.99 -16.61 -7.73
C TYR A 130 -6.07 -17.63 -6.59
N PRO A 131 -4.93 -18.11 -6.07
CA PRO A 131 -4.96 -19.16 -5.05
C PRO A 131 -5.39 -18.65 -3.67
N GLY A 132 -5.51 -17.33 -3.45
CA GLY A 132 -5.68 -16.76 -2.11
C GLY A 132 -4.43 -16.97 -1.24
N PRO A 133 -4.51 -16.75 0.09
CA PRO A 133 -3.43 -17.11 1.01
C PRO A 133 -3.08 -18.59 0.84
N VAL A 134 -1.80 -18.88 0.60
CA VAL A 134 -1.32 -20.25 0.35
C VAL A 134 -0.67 -20.89 1.55
N GLN A 135 -0.28 -20.10 2.54
CA GLN A 135 0.33 -20.59 3.78
C GLN A 135 -0.01 -19.68 4.97
N ALA A 136 0.05 -20.26 6.17
CA ALA A 136 -0.01 -19.49 7.40
C ALA A 136 1.28 -18.66 7.57
N PRO A 137 1.21 -17.48 8.22
CA PRO A 137 2.40 -16.71 8.53
C PRO A 137 3.40 -17.54 9.35
N PRO A 138 4.70 -17.53 9.01
CA PRO A 138 5.71 -18.22 9.79
C PRO A 138 5.82 -17.63 11.20
N GLN A 139 6.47 -18.34 12.12
CA GLN A 139 6.76 -17.82 13.47
C GLN A 139 8.20 -17.32 13.50
N THR A 140 8.37 -16.04 13.18
CA THR A 140 9.67 -15.34 13.12
C THR A 140 9.70 -14.20 14.14
N PRO A 141 10.69 -14.15 15.05
CA PRO A 141 10.78 -13.08 16.03
C PRO A 141 11.10 -11.74 15.36
N LYS A 142 10.54 -10.66 15.90
CA LYS A 142 10.93 -9.29 15.56
C LYS A 142 12.35 -9.03 16.07
N THR A 143 13.19 -8.44 15.22
CA THR A 143 14.63 -8.24 15.49
C THR A 143 15.00 -6.78 15.74
N LEU A 144 14.17 -5.83 15.31
CA LEU A 144 14.44 -4.40 15.50
C LEU A 144 14.10 -3.98 16.93
N THR A 145 14.96 -3.16 17.54
CA THR A 145 14.74 -2.61 18.88
C THR A 145 13.75 -1.45 18.80
N THR A 146 12.57 -1.63 19.39
CA THR A 146 11.53 -0.61 19.43
C THR A 146 11.35 0.01 20.82
N VAL A 147 10.89 1.25 20.87
CA VAL A 147 10.48 1.94 22.09
C VAL A 147 9.03 2.39 21.99
N VAL A 148 8.30 2.25 23.10
CA VAL A 148 6.93 2.76 23.27
C VAL A 148 7.01 3.97 24.20
N PRO A 149 6.65 5.17 23.73
CA PRO A 149 6.71 6.37 24.54
C PRO A 149 5.53 6.43 25.52
N THR A 150 5.76 7.04 26.69
CA THR A 150 4.70 7.45 27.61
C THR A 150 4.40 8.95 27.48
N GLU A 151 3.22 9.39 27.91
CA GLU A 151 2.82 10.80 27.82
C GLU A 151 3.85 11.74 28.47
N GLY A 152 4.28 12.76 27.72
CA GLY A 152 5.24 13.77 28.20
C GLY A 152 6.69 13.27 28.35
N GLN A 153 6.99 12.05 27.90
CA GLN A 153 8.34 11.52 27.93
C GLN A 153 9.24 12.23 26.92
N VAL A 154 10.40 12.71 27.39
CA VAL A 154 11.42 13.34 26.54
C VAL A 154 12.50 12.32 26.22
N PHE A 155 12.87 12.22 24.94
CA PHE A 155 13.96 11.39 24.46
C PHE A 155 15.11 12.26 23.94
N ASP A 156 16.28 12.17 24.54
CA ASP A 156 17.49 12.80 24.02
C ASP A 156 18.12 11.94 22.92
N ALA A 157 18.52 12.55 21.80
CA ALA A 157 19.25 11.90 20.72
C ALA A 157 20.22 12.89 20.06
N ASP A 158 21.29 12.38 19.46
CA ASP A 158 22.13 13.21 18.58
C ASP A 158 21.40 13.49 17.26
N VAL A 159 20.60 12.52 16.80
CA VAL A 159 19.88 12.57 15.52
C VAL A 159 18.53 11.90 15.67
N VAL A 160 17.48 12.57 15.18
CA VAL A 160 16.16 11.97 15.01
C VAL A 160 15.85 11.86 13.52
N VAL A 161 15.52 10.65 13.07
CA VAL A 161 15.16 10.36 11.67
C VAL A 161 13.65 10.18 11.59
N VAL A 162 12.98 11.03 10.82
CA VAL A 162 11.52 10.93 10.59
C VAL A 162 11.26 10.07 9.36
N GLY A 163 10.61 8.93 9.56
CA GLY A 163 10.33 7.92 8.55
C GLY A 163 11.41 6.86 8.46
N SER A 164 11.01 5.59 8.43
CA SER A 164 11.90 4.43 8.46
C SER A 164 12.12 3.77 7.07
N GLY A 165 11.67 4.42 6.00
CA GLY A 165 11.79 3.95 4.62
C GLY A 165 13.23 3.87 4.09
N CYS A 166 13.39 3.70 2.77
CA CYS A 166 14.70 3.54 2.11
C CYS A 166 15.76 4.56 2.55
N GLY A 167 15.42 5.86 2.47
CA GLY A 167 16.34 6.93 2.86
C GLY A 167 16.58 7.00 4.36
N GLY A 168 15.51 6.97 5.16
CA GLY A 168 15.59 7.08 6.62
C GLY A 168 16.35 5.92 7.26
N GLY A 169 16.07 4.69 6.84
CA GLY A 169 16.80 3.51 7.29
C GLY A 169 18.29 3.59 6.99
N LEU A 170 18.67 3.96 5.76
CA LEU A 170 20.07 4.13 5.36
C LEU A 170 20.80 5.15 6.25
N ILE A 171 20.20 6.33 6.43
CA ILE A 171 20.78 7.41 7.24
C ILE A 171 20.90 6.98 8.70
N ALA A 172 19.87 6.34 9.27
CA ALA A 172 19.88 5.84 10.63
C ALA A 172 21.01 4.82 10.84
N GLY A 173 21.15 3.84 9.93
CA GLY A 173 22.20 2.83 9.99
C GLY A 173 23.60 3.44 9.96
N LYS A 174 23.87 4.34 9.02
CA LYS A 174 25.19 4.98 8.89
C LYS A 174 25.54 5.87 10.07
N LEU A 175 24.59 6.65 10.59
CA LEU A 175 24.85 7.54 11.72
C LEU A 175 25.00 6.76 13.02
N ALA A 176 24.18 5.74 13.26
CA ALA A 176 24.32 4.87 14.44
C ALA A 176 25.66 4.12 14.44
N GLN A 177 26.07 3.53 13.31
CA GLN A 177 27.38 2.89 13.16
C GLN A 177 28.55 3.86 13.37
N SER A 178 28.35 5.16 13.16
CA SER A 178 29.35 6.19 13.47
C SER A 178 29.38 6.63 14.95
N GLY A 179 28.59 5.96 15.81
CA GLY A 179 28.53 6.21 17.25
C GLY A 179 27.52 7.28 17.68
N LYS A 180 26.61 7.70 16.80
CA LYS A 180 25.54 8.65 17.15
C LYS A 180 24.39 7.95 17.85
N LYS A 181 23.80 8.59 18.86
CA LYS A 181 22.53 8.18 19.44
C LYS A 181 21.39 8.55 18.48
N VAL A 182 20.85 7.55 17.78
CA VAL A 182 19.81 7.74 16.77
C VAL A 182 18.46 7.23 17.26
N ILE A 183 17.41 8.02 17.04
CA ILE A 183 16.01 7.59 17.18
C ILE A 183 15.34 7.68 15.82
N VAL A 184 14.69 6.61 15.38
CA VAL A 184 13.88 6.61 14.16
C VAL A 184 12.41 6.68 14.56
N VAL A 185 11.65 7.62 14.03
CA VAL A 185 10.21 7.77 14.31
C VAL A 185 9.42 7.39 13.06
N GLU A 186 8.48 6.46 13.20
CA GLU A 186 7.69 5.92 12.08
C GLU A 186 6.20 6.02 12.39
N ALA A 187 5.43 6.53 11.44
CA ALA A 187 3.98 6.68 11.56
C ALA A 187 3.24 5.33 11.55
N GLY A 188 3.75 4.36 10.78
CA GLY A 188 3.19 3.02 10.69
C GLY A 188 3.63 2.06 11.80
N GLY A 189 2.95 0.91 11.86
CA GLY A 189 3.30 -0.18 12.76
C GLY A 189 4.56 -0.94 12.33
N TYR A 190 5.12 -1.73 13.25
CA TYR A 190 6.21 -2.65 12.93
C TYR A 190 5.64 -4.04 12.62
N TYR A 191 5.67 -4.42 11.34
CA TYR A 191 5.23 -5.73 10.86
C TYR A 191 6.42 -6.52 10.30
N ASN A 192 6.46 -7.83 10.56
CA ASN A 192 7.45 -8.75 9.99
C ASN A 192 6.77 -9.99 9.40
N GLU A 193 7.54 -11.00 9.03
CA GLU A 193 7.08 -12.21 8.35
C GLU A 193 5.88 -12.86 9.04
N SER A 194 5.85 -12.85 10.38
CA SER A 194 4.77 -13.40 11.21
C SER A 194 3.45 -12.65 11.12
N ASP A 195 3.45 -11.41 10.64
CA ASP A 195 2.26 -10.56 10.57
C ASP A 195 1.68 -10.48 9.16
N PHE A 196 2.41 -10.91 8.14
CA PHE A 196 1.94 -10.87 6.75
C PHE A 196 1.01 -12.05 6.49
N VAL A 197 -0.23 -11.80 6.08
CA VAL A 197 -1.28 -12.82 5.95
C VAL A 197 -1.69 -13.13 4.50
N GLN A 198 -0.96 -12.59 3.51
CA GLN A 198 -1.23 -12.79 2.08
C GLN A 198 -2.64 -12.36 1.63
N LEU A 199 -3.22 -11.36 2.31
CA LEU A 199 -4.50 -10.75 1.96
C LEU A 199 -4.29 -9.29 1.59
N GLU A 200 -4.72 -8.91 0.37
CA GLU A 200 -4.51 -7.56 -0.17
C GLU A 200 -5.14 -6.48 0.70
N LEU A 201 -6.42 -6.65 1.08
CA LEU A 201 -7.13 -5.65 1.89
C LEU A 201 -6.51 -5.47 3.28
N ALA A 202 -6.05 -6.57 3.90
CA ALA A 202 -5.38 -6.51 5.19
C ALA A 202 -4.06 -5.75 5.08
N ALA A 203 -3.26 -6.06 4.04
CA ALA A 203 -2.00 -5.36 3.79
C ALA A 203 -2.21 -3.88 3.48
N TYR A 204 -3.22 -3.51 2.69
CA TYR A 204 -3.56 -2.12 2.45
C TYR A 204 -3.87 -1.37 3.75
N GLN A 205 -4.66 -1.97 4.64
CA GLN A 205 -5.02 -1.33 5.91
C GLN A 205 -3.84 -1.14 6.86
N THR A 206 -2.89 -2.08 6.92
CA THR A 206 -1.82 -2.07 7.93
C THR A 206 -0.48 -1.56 7.41
N LEU A 207 -0.18 -1.76 6.12
CA LEU A 207 1.15 -1.48 5.55
C LEU A 207 1.19 -0.24 4.65
N PHE A 208 0.04 0.30 4.24
CA PHE A 208 -0.04 1.43 3.31
C PHE A 208 -0.62 2.67 3.96
N LEU A 209 -0.02 3.81 3.66
CA LEU A 209 -0.53 5.13 4.01
C LEU A 209 -1.94 5.27 3.46
N ARG A 210 -2.90 5.61 4.33
CA ARG A 210 -4.32 5.79 3.99
C ARG A 210 -5.04 4.55 3.44
N GLY A 211 -4.52 3.35 3.67
CA GLY A 211 -5.26 2.13 3.32
C GLY A 211 -5.12 1.72 1.85
N GLY A 212 -4.01 2.02 1.18
CA GLY A 212 -3.74 1.65 -0.21
C GLY A 212 -3.50 2.85 -1.13
N PHE A 213 -4.05 2.81 -2.35
CA PHE A 213 -3.96 3.93 -3.29
C PHE A 213 -4.86 5.10 -2.86
N PHE A 214 -4.33 6.31 -2.90
CA PHE A 214 -5.08 7.54 -2.66
C PHE A 214 -4.70 8.63 -3.66
N ASN A 215 -5.61 9.56 -3.93
CA ASN A 215 -5.37 10.61 -4.91
C ASN A 215 -4.69 11.85 -4.29
N SER A 216 -3.98 12.61 -5.12
CA SER A 216 -3.59 13.99 -4.84
C SER A 216 -4.82 14.87 -4.61
N ALA A 217 -4.63 16.04 -3.98
CA ALA A 217 -5.74 16.93 -3.63
C ALA A 217 -6.57 17.39 -4.84
N ASP A 218 -5.94 17.49 -6.03
CA ASP A 218 -6.57 17.84 -7.30
C ASP A 218 -7.05 16.61 -8.10
N GLY A 219 -6.86 15.39 -7.59
CA GLY A 219 -7.29 14.14 -8.24
C GLY A 219 -6.42 13.68 -9.41
N MET A 220 -5.35 14.40 -9.75
CA MET A 220 -4.56 14.14 -10.97
C MET A 220 -3.54 13.01 -10.82
N LEU A 221 -3.14 12.68 -9.59
CA LEU A 221 -2.16 11.62 -9.30
C LEU A 221 -2.77 10.61 -8.34
N ALA A 222 -2.61 9.32 -8.64
CA ALA A 222 -2.82 8.24 -7.68
C ALA A 222 -1.48 7.85 -7.05
N ILE A 223 -1.44 7.78 -5.72
CA ILE A 223 -0.24 7.53 -4.92
C ILE A 223 -0.47 6.27 -4.08
N ALA A 224 0.51 5.37 -4.06
CA ALA A 224 0.63 4.32 -3.05
C ALA A 224 1.95 4.53 -2.30
N ALA A 225 1.89 4.58 -0.97
CA ALA A 225 3.05 4.77 -0.12
C ALA A 225 2.98 3.80 1.07
N GLY A 226 4.10 3.16 1.40
CA GLY A 226 4.19 2.33 2.60
C GLY A 226 4.14 3.19 3.87
N SER A 227 3.35 2.76 4.85
CA SER A 227 3.23 3.33 6.19
C SER A 227 3.38 2.19 7.20
N THR A 228 4.61 1.72 7.34
CA THR A 228 5.03 0.61 8.19
C THR A 228 6.53 0.82 8.46
N VAL A 229 7.08 0.19 9.49
CA VAL A 229 8.54 0.10 9.64
C VAL A 229 9.13 -0.49 8.35
N GLY A 230 10.16 0.19 7.80
CA GLY A 230 10.75 -0.09 6.50
C GLY A 230 10.11 0.63 5.31
N GLY A 231 8.96 1.29 5.51
CA GLY A 231 8.23 2.09 4.54
C GLY A 231 7.96 1.35 3.22
N GLY A 232 8.16 2.05 2.10
CA GLY A 232 7.97 1.47 0.76
C GLY A 232 8.85 0.24 0.46
N SER A 233 9.97 0.05 1.17
CA SER A 233 10.83 -1.14 0.95
C SER A 233 10.17 -2.43 1.42
N THR A 234 9.23 -2.35 2.35
CA THR A 234 8.46 -3.50 2.85
C THR A 234 7.45 -3.97 1.79
N VAL A 235 6.81 -3.03 1.09
CA VAL A 235 5.65 -3.29 0.21
C VAL A 235 5.92 -3.18 -1.30
N ASN A 236 7.12 -2.81 -1.74
CA ASN A 236 7.45 -2.74 -3.17
C ASN A 236 7.71 -4.12 -3.80
N TRP A 237 7.94 -4.16 -5.12
CA TRP A 237 8.27 -5.39 -5.87
C TRP A 237 9.78 -5.64 -6.07
N SER A 238 10.63 -5.15 -5.17
CA SER A 238 12.07 -5.46 -5.11
C SER A 238 12.97 -5.05 -6.29
N ASN A 239 12.40 -4.47 -7.36
CA ASN A 239 13.15 -3.98 -8.51
C ASN A 239 14.23 -2.98 -8.10
N SER A 240 15.48 -3.32 -8.41
CA SER A 240 16.68 -2.55 -8.04
C SER A 240 17.43 -2.15 -9.31
N ILE A 241 17.27 -0.89 -9.71
CA ILE A 241 17.74 -0.38 -10.99
C ILE A 241 18.81 0.69 -10.74
N VAL A 242 20.00 0.48 -11.34
CA VAL A 242 21.03 1.52 -11.42
C VAL A 242 20.53 2.64 -12.31
N THR A 243 20.54 3.88 -11.80
CA THR A 243 20.07 5.07 -12.51
C THR A 243 20.83 5.22 -13.84
N PRO A 244 20.16 5.16 -15.01
CA PRO A 244 20.85 5.27 -16.29
C PRO A 244 21.57 6.61 -16.47
N GLN A 245 22.72 6.61 -17.13
CA GLN A 245 23.52 7.82 -17.34
C GLN A 245 22.71 8.98 -17.95
N ARG A 246 21.87 8.70 -18.97
CA ARG A 246 21.02 9.72 -19.60
C ARG A 246 20.10 10.46 -18.60
N VAL A 247 19.64 9.77 -17.56
CA VAL A 247 18.79 10.35 -16.51
C VAL A 247 19.64 11.22 -15.59
N ARG A 248 20.81 10.73 -15.19
CA ARG A 248 21.79 11.48 -14.40
C ARG A 248 22.23 12.76 -15.12
N ASP A 249 22.49 12.70 -16.42
CA ASP A 249 22.84 13.86 -17.25
C ASP A 249 21.70 14.90 -17.26
N SER A 250 20.45 14.44 -17.31
CA SER A 250 19.27 15.33 -17.22
C SER A 250 19.18 16.03 -15.86
N TRP A 251 19.46 15.31 -14.77
CA TRP A 251 19.47 15.89 -13.42
C TRP A 251 20.64 16.86 -13.21
N ALA A 252 21.82 16.53 -13.75
CA ALA A 252 22.98 17.40 -13.73
C ALA A 252 22.72 18.73 -14.46
N LYS A 253 22.04 18.68 -15.63
CA LYS A 253 21.58 19.88 -16.35
C LYS A 253 20.58 20.71 -15.53
N ALA A 254 19.83 20.07 -14.64
CA ALA A 254 18.89 20.73 -13.73
C ALA A 254 19.54 21.23 -12.42
N GLY A 255 20.86 21.04 -12.24
CA GLY A 255 21.63 21.58 -11.12
C GLY A 255 22.19 20.54 -10.13
N LEU A 256 21.88 19.26 -10.30
CA LEU A 256 22.41 18.17 -9.46
C LEU A 256 23.69 17.59 -10.08
N SER A 257 24.75 18.39 -10.16
CA SER A 257 25.96 18.03 -10.93
C SER A 257 26.76 16.85 -10.35
N ASP A 258 26.66 16.62 -9.04
CA ASP A 258 27.31 15.53 -8.31
C ASP A 258 26.79 14.15 -8.72
N VAL A 259 25.51 14.04 -9.12
CA VAL A 259 24.93 12.77 -9.55
C VAL A 259 25.56 12.23 -10.83
N ALA A 260 26.20 13.06 -11.64
CA ALA A 260 26.88 12.63 -12.87
C ALA A 260 28.34 12.20 -12.65
N GLY A 261 28.89 12.42 -11.44
CA GLY A 261 30.27 12.08 -11.10
C GLY A 261 30.45 10.62 -10.62
N PRO A 262 31.70 10.15 -10.53
CA PRO A 262 32.03 8.78 -10.12
C PRO A 262 31.64 8.45 -8.68
N ALA A 263 31.58 9.45 -7.79
CA ALA A 263 31.14 9.26 -6.40
C ALA A 263 29.70 8.71 -6.32
N PHE A 264 28.83 9.09 -7.26
CA PHE A 264 27.47 8.57 -7.31
C PHE A 264 27.45 7.08 -7.69
N ASP A 265 28.37 6.62 -8.55
CA ASP A 265 28.51 5.20 -8.87
C ASP A 265 28.96 4.38 -7.66
N GLU A 266 29.89 4.93 -6.86
CA GLU A 266 30.31 4.32 -5.59
C GLU A 266 29.14 4.21 -4.60
N HIS A 267 28.29 5.23 -4.50
CA HIS A 267 27.09 5.19 -3.67
C HIS A 267 26.08 4.14 -4.14
N LEU A 268 25.82 4.07 -5.45
CA LEU A 268 24.94 3.05 -6.01
C LEU A 268 25.49 1.64 -5.76
N ALA A 269 26.79 1.42 -5.97
CA ALA A 269 27.44 0.14 -5.73
C ALA A 269 27.31 -0.29 -4.25
N ALA A 270 27.60 0.63 -3.32
CA ALA A 270 27.51 0.35 -1.88
C ALA A 270 26.08 -0.02 -1.43
N VAL A 271 25.05 0.64 -2.00
CA VAL A 271 23.65 0.31 -1.70
C VAL A 271 23.25 -1.03 -2.30
N MET A 272 23.59 -1.26 -3.56
CA MET A 272 23.28 -2.52 -4.26
C MET A 272 23.94 -3.73 -3.58
N GLU A 273 25.18 -3.56 -3.12
CA GLU A 273 25.91 -4.59 -2.35
C GLU A 273 25.24 -4.84 -0.99
N ARG A 274 24.97 -3.80 -0.21
CA ARG A 274 24.37 -3.94 1.13
C ARG A 274 22.98 -4.59 1.08
N MET A 275 22.21 -4.30 0.02
CA MET A 275 20.90 -4.89 -0.24
C MET A 275 20.97 -6.23 -0.98
N SER A 276 22.17 -6.73 -1.28
CA SER A 276 22.40 -8.00 -1.98
C SER A 276 21.63 -8.13 -3.30
N CYS A 277 21.54 -7.02 -4.05
CA CYS A 277 20.83 -6.97 -5.32
C CYS A 277 21.45 -7.95 -6.33
N ASN A 278 20.62 -8.82 -6.92
CA ASN A 278 21.06 -9.86 -7.86
C ASN A 278 19.95 -10.22 -8.86
N ASP A 279 20.29 -10.92 -9.94
CA ASP A 279 19.34 -11.34 -10.97
C ASP A 279 18.97 -12.83 -10.91
N LYS A 280 19.51 -13.58 -9.95
CA LYS A 280 19.36 -15.06 -9.85
C LYS A 280 17.91 -15.52 -9.72
N VAL A 281 17.05 -14.66 -9.19
CA VAL A 281 15.62 -14.93 -8.97
C VAL A 281 14.70 -14.00 -9.76
N SER A 282 15.23 -13.37 -10.82
CA SER A 282 14.46 -12.51 -11.74
C SER A 282 13.64 -13.33 -12.75
N THR A 283 12.74 -14.16 -12.23
CA THR A 283 11.93 -15.11 -13.01
C THR A 283 10.92 -14.39 -13.91
N GLN A 284 10.66 -14.96 -15.09
CA GLN A 284 9.74 -14.40 -16.08
C GLN A 284 8.53 -15.33 -16.24
N ASN A 285 7.32 -14.77 -16.19
CA ASN A 285 6.09 -15.54 -16.42
C ASN A 285 5.69 -15.52 -17.91
N GLU A 286 4.55 -16.13 -18.24
CA GLU A 286 4.09 -16.20 -19.63
C GLU A 286 3.78 -14.81 -20.23
N VAL A 287 3.27 -13.89 -19.42
CA VAL A 287 3.02 -12.50 -19.85
C VAL A 287 4.33 -11.83 -20.24
N HIS A 288 5.38 -11.97 -19.42
CA HIS A 288 6.71 -11.46 -19.75
C HIS A 288 7.26 -12.11 -21.01
N SER A 289 7.10 -13.42 -21.19
CA SER A 289 7.58 -14.15 -22.38
C SER A 289 6.94 -13.60 -23.67
N ARG A 290 5.62 -13.35 -23.64
CA ARG A 290 4.91 -12.74 -24.78
C ARG A 290 5.38 -11.30 -25.09
N ILE A 291 5.72 -10.52 -24.06
CA ILE A 291 6.29 -9.17 -24.22
C ILE A 291 7.70 -9.25 -24.82
N ILE A 292 8.52 -10.19 -24.35
CA ILE A 292 9.86 -10.46 -24.86
C ILE A 292 9.82 -10.83 -26.35
N ASP A 293 8.98 -11.80 -26.72
CA ASP A 293 8.80 -12.22 -28.12
C ASP A 293 8.40 -11.05 -29.03
N ALA A 294 7.53 -10.16 -28.54
CA ALA A 294 7.11 -8.97 -29.28
C ALA A 294 8.24 -7.94 -29.39
N ALA A 295 9.00 -7.73 -28.30
CA ALA A 295 10.15 -6.84 -28.29
C ALA A 295 11.21 -7.29 -29.30
N GLU A 296 11.52 -8.59 -29.35
CA GLU A 296 12.47 -9.15 -30.31
C GLU A 296 12.02 -8.93 -31.76
N LYS A 297 10.74 -9.21 -32.08
CA LYS A 297 10.18 -8.98 -33.42
C LYS A 297 10.23 -7.52 -33.87
N LEU A 298 10.17 -6.59 -32.92
CA LEU A 298 10.23 -5.15 -33.16
C LEU A 298 11.65 -4.58 -33.07
N GLY A 299 12.65 -5.40 -32.73
CA GLY A 299 14.04 -4.96 -32.56
C GLY A 299 14.28 -4.12 -31.30
N TYR A 300 13.45 -4.28 -30.25
CA TYR A 300 13.65 -3.62 -28.96
C TYR A 300 14.56 -4.43 -28.04
N SER A 301 15.48 -3.74 -27.37
CA SER A 301 16.33 -4.34 -26.33
C SER A 301 15.57 -4.49 -25.01
N TYR A 302 15.80 -5.58 -24.29
CA TYR A 302 15.31 -5.79 -22.94
C TYR A 302 16.40 -6.41 -22.05
N ARG A 303 16.18 -6.37 -20.74
CA ARG A 303 17.01 -7.04 -19.72
C ARG A 303 16.14 -7.42 -18.54
N VAL A 304 16.55 -8.43 -17.79
CA VAL A 304 15.98 -8.69 -16.47
C VAL A 304 16.42 -7.60 -15.47
N THR A 305 15.59 -7.32 -14.48
CA THR A 305 15.86 -6.31 -13.46
C THR A 305 16.41 -7.01 -12.22
N PRO A 306 17.60 -6.62 -11.70
CA PRO A 306 18.08 -7.13 -10.43
C PRO A 306 17.08 -6.87 -9.30
N LEU A 307 16.96 -7.82 -8.40
CA LEU A 307 16.08 -7.78 -7.25
C LEU A 307 16.90 -7.83 -5.96
N ASN A 308 16.46 -7.11 -4.93
CA ASN A 308 17.02 -7.21 -3.57
C ASN A 308 16.41 -8.41 -2.81
N ILE A 309 16.45 -9.60 -3.41
CA ILE A 309 15.87 -10.83 -2.86
C ILE A 309 16.98 -11.85 -2.61
N ASP A 310 16.98 -12.46 -1.43
CA ASP A 310 17.83 -13.59 -1.05
C ASP A 310 17.46 -14.85 -1.85
N PRO A 311 18.34 -15.35 -2.74
CA PRO A 311 18.03 -16.54 -3.54
C PRO A 311 17.79 -17.79 -2.71
N ASP A 312 18.41 -17.90 -1.53
CA ASP A 312 18.33 -19.11 -0.70
C ASP A 312 17.01 -19.20 0.08
N ARG A 313 16.27 -18.09 0.15
CA ARG A 313 14.96 -18.00 0.81
C ARG A 313 13.81 -17.76 -0.16
N TYR A 314 14.10 -17.46 -1.42
CA TYR A 314 13.10 -17.13 -2.42
C TYR A 314 12.20 -18.33 -2.73
N ASP A 315 10.89 -18.09 -2.72
CA ASP A 315 9.89 -19.05 -3.18
C ASP A 315 9.04 -18.42 -4.31
N PRO A 316 9.14 -18.92 -5.55
CA PRO A 316 8.38 -18.40 -6.67
C PRO A 316 6.87 -18.61 -6.53
N ALA A 317 6.41 -19.59 -5.75
CA ALA A 317 4.99 -19.85 -5.55
C ALA A 317 4.30 -18.72 -4.77
N ILE A 318 5.06 -17.97 -3.96
CA ILE A 318 4.54 -16.87 -3.14
C ILE A 318 5.13 -15.50 -3.44
N ALA A 319 5.99 -15.41 -4.46
CA ALA A 319 6.57 -14.15 -4.91
C ALA A 319 5.51 -13.09 -5.29
N GLY A 320 4.34 -13.53 -5.76
CA GLY A 320 3.20 -12.65 -6.08
C GLY A 320 2.63 -11.89 -4.88
N PHE A 321 2.84 -12.37 -3.65
CA PHE A 321 2.35 -11.73 -2.43
C PHE A 321 3.31 -10.70 -1.85
N THR A 322 4.50 -10.52 -2.42
CA THR A 322 5.55 -9.66 -1.84
C THR A 322 5.14 -8.19 -1.69
N GLY A 323 4.14 -7.70 -2.44
CA GLY A 323 3.55 -6.37 -2.24
C GLY A 323 2.68 -6.25 -0.98
N MET A 324 2.31 -7.38 -0.39
CA MET A 324 1.52 -7.52 0.83
C MET A 324 2.38 -7.88 2.06
N GLY A 325 3.70 -7.74 1.92
CA GLY A 325 4.70 -8.24 2.86
C GLY A 325 5.26 -9.60 2.44
N ASP A 326 6.57 -9.77 2.59
CA ASP A 326 7.27 -10.99 2.19
C ASP A 326 7.38 -11.96 3.38
N GLN A 327 6.60 -13.05 3.35
CA GLN A 327 6.64 -14.09 4.38
C GLN A 327 7.92 -14.94 4.33
N THR A 328 8.67 -14.96 3.21
CA THR A 328 9.90 -15.76 3.12
C THR A 328 11.06 -15.14 3.89
N GLY A 329 10.98 -13.84 4.20
CA GLY A 329 12.11 -13.07 4.73
C GLY A 329 13.28 -13.00 3.74
N ALA A 330 13.04 -13.15 2.44
CA ALA A 330 14.04 -13.07 1.39
C ALA A 330 14.29 -11.61 0.96
N LYS A 331 13.27 -10.74 1.04
CA LYS A 331 13.37 -9.34 0.64
C LYS A 331 14.29 -8.55 1.56
N LYS A 332 15.47 -8.17 1.05
CA LYS A 332 16.47 -7.34 1.72
C LYS A 332 16.09 -5.85 1.68
N GLY A 333 14.90 -5.53 2.21
CA GLY A 333 14.47 -4.14 2.44
C GLY A 333 15.23 -3.48 3.59
N THR A 334 14.87 -2.25 3.96
CA THR A 334 15.61 -1.54 5.03
C THR A 334 15.51 -2.22 6.39
N MET A 335 14.40 -2.93 6.67
CA MET A 335 14.24 -3.68 7.92
C MET A 335 15.35 -4.71 8.14
N LEU A 336 15.71 -5.49 7.13
CA LEU A 336 16.74 -6.52 7.21
C LEU A 336 18.15 -6.00 6.89
N THR A 337 18.25 -4.71 6.52
CA THR A 337 19.51 -4.08 6.15
C THR A 337 19.84 -2.93 7.07
N TYR A 338 19.65 -1.69 6.64
CA TYR A 338 20.12 -0.52 7.36
C TYR A 338 19.43 -0.22 8.69
N LEU A 339 18.16 -0.59 8.87
CA LEU A 339 17.49 -0.46 10.18
C LEU A 339 18.01 -1.51 11.16
N GLN A 340 18.28 -2.73 10.71
CA GLN A 340 18.94 -3.73 11.54
C GLN A 340 20.34 -3.25 11.93
N ASP A 341 21.12 -2.74 10.97
CA ASP A 341 22.43 -2.13 11.24
C ASP A 341 22.34 -1.01 12.29
N ALA A 342 21.28 -0.20 12.24
CA ALA A 342 21.05 0.87 13.20
C ALA A 342 20.78 0.31 14.61
N CYS A 343 19.87 -0.65 14.73
CA CYS A 343 19.53 -1.26 16.02
C CYS A 343 20.70 -2.05 16.62
N ASP A 344 21.47 -2.77 15.80
CA ASP A 344 22.68 -3.47 16.24
C ASP A 344 23.73 -2.49 16.78
N ALA A 345 23.74 -1.25 16.28
CA ALA A 345 24.57 -0.15 16.77
C ALA A 345 23.92 0.67 17.91
N GLY A 346 22.77 0.24 18.44
CA GLY A 346 22.11 0.84 19.60
C GLY A 346 21.04 1.91 19.29
N ALA A 347 20.67 2.10 18.02
CA ALA A 347 19.52 2.94 17.68
C ALA A 347 18.20 2.28 18.10
N VAL A 348 17.18 3.10 18.37
CA VAL A 348 15.82 2.63 18.68
C VAL A 348 14.83 3.19 17.66
N ILE A 349 13.78 2.41 17.38
CA ILE A 349 12.68 2.79 16.49
C ILE A 349 11.44 3.04 17.34
N MET A 350 10.68 4.08 17.01
CA MET A 350 9.39 4.41 17.62
C MET A 350 8.30 4.28 16.53
N PRO A 351 7.69 3.10 16.38
CA PRO A 351 6.58 2.88 15.45
C PRO A 351 5.27 3.47 15.99
N ASN A 352 4.27 3.59 15.12
CA ASN A 352 2.95 4.17 15.41
C ASN A 352 3.00 5.60 15.95
N THR A 353 4.01 6.38 15.55
CA THR A 353 4.18 7.77 15.97
C THR A 353 4.17 8.73 14.77
N TRP A 354 3.13 9.55 14.69
CA TRP A 354 3.00 10.58 13.68
C TRP A 354 3.70 11.86 14.14
N VAL A 355 4.78 12.26 13.45
CA VAL A 355 5.45 13.54 13.70
C VAL A 355 4.65 14.66 13.04
N GLU A 356 4.26 15.66 13.84
CA GLU A 356 3.44 16.78 13.37
C GLU A 356 4.24 18.05 13.14
N LYS A 357 5.31 18.24 13.94
CA LYS A 357 6.06 19.49 13.94
C LYS A 357 7.53 19.26 14.23
N ILE A 358 8.37 19.95 13.47
CA ILE A 358 9.79 20.15 13.80
C ILE A 358 9.88 21.43 14.63
N ARG A 359 10.36 21.33 15.86
CA ARG A 359 10.64 22.49 16.71
C ARG A 359 11.97 23.10 16.31
N THR A 360 12.03 24.42 16.24
CA THR A 360 13.25 25.15 15.88
C THR A 360 13.59 26.19 16.95
N GLU A 361 14.86 26.29 17.29
CA GLU A 361 15.41 27.32 18.17
C GLU A 361 16.58 28.00 17.46
N ASN A 362 16.57 29.34 17.42
CA ASN A 362 17.58 30.14 16.72
C ASN A 362 17.86 29.72 15.26
N GLY A 363 16.82 29.26 14.55
CA GLY A 363 16.92 28.81 13.16
C GLY A 363 17.46 27.39 12.96
N VAL A 364 17.67 26.63 14.03
CA VAL A 364 18.15 25.24 14.00
C VAL A 364 17.06 24.31 14.55
N ALA A 365 16.94 23.11 13.97
CA ALA A 365 16.05 22.08 14.51
C ALA A 365 16.50 21.68 15.94
N ALA A 366 15.59 21.78 16.90
CA ALA A 366 15.85 21.54 18.32
C ALA A 366 15.02 20.38 18.91
N GLY A 367 14.08 19.84 18.14
CA GLY A 367 13.28 18.68 18.55
C GLY A 367 12.12 18.41 17.60
N LEU A 368 11.33 17.40 17.94
CA LEU A 368 10.09 17.05 17.25
C LEU A 368 8.93 17.07 18.24
N GLU A 369 7.73 17.29 17.75
CA GLU A 369 6.48 17.00 18.47
C GLU A 369 5.68 16.02 17.62
N GLY A 370 5.17 14.96 18.26
CA GLY A 370 4.36 13.96 17.60
C GLY A 370 3.27 13.38 18.49
N THR A 371 2.51 12.48 17.88
CA THR A 371 1.45 11.72 18.54
C THR A 371 1.73 10.24 18.33
N PHE A 372 1.97 9.50 19.42
CA PHE A 372 2.00 8.04 19.41
C PHE A 372 0.58 7.52 19.58
N THR A 373 0.20 6.50 18.82
CA THR A 373 -1.06 5.78 18.98
C THR A 373 -0.77 4.32 19.31
N ASP A 374 -1.25 3.86 20.46
CA ASP A 374 -1.15 2.46 20.86
C ASP A 374 -2.01 1.60 19.91
N PRO A 375 -1.41 0.66 19.15
CA PRO A 375 -2.16 -0.14 18.19
C PRO A 375 -3.13 -1.14 18.84
N ALA A 376 -2.94 -1.48 20.12
CA ALA A 376 -3.82 -2.42 20.84
C ALA A 376 -5.04 -1.72 21.45
N THR A 377 -4.85 -0.50 21.97
CA THR A 377 -5.91 0.23 22.70
C THR A 377 -6.53 1.38 21.91
N GLY A 378 -5.85 1.86 20.86
CA GLY A 378 -6.21 3.08 20.13
C GLY A 378 -5.97 4.37 20.91
N GLN A 379 -5.45 4.29 22.13
CA GLN A 379 -5.13 5.47 22.93
C GLN A 379 -3.95 6.22 22.31
N SER A 380 -4.01 7.55 22.34
CA SER A 380 -2.97 8.40 21.79
C SER A 380 -2.35 9.28 22.86
N VAL A 381 -1.02 9.44 22.81
CA VAL A 381 -0.26 10.30 23.73
C VAL A 381 0.65 11.23 22.95
N ARG A 382 0.89 12.41 23.52
CA ARG A 382 1.86 13.39 23.00
C ARG A 382 3.27 12.99 23.41
N VAL A 383 4.19 13.07 22.44
CA VAL A 383 5.60 12.68 22.57
C VAL A 383 6.49 13.75 21.99
#